data_AF-A0A820BVD1-F1
#
_entry.id   AF-A0A820BVD1-F1
#
_cell.length_a   1.000
_cell.length_b   1.000
_cell.length_c   1.000
_cell.angle_alpha   90.00
_cell.angle_beta   90.00
_cell.angle_gamma   90.00
#
_symmetry.space_group_name_H-M   'P 1'
#
loop_
_entity.id
_entity.type
_entity.pdbx_description
1 polymer ?
#
loop_
_entity_poly.entity_id
_entity_poly.type
_entity_poly.pdbx_seq_one_letter_code
_entity_poly.pdbx_strand_id
1 'polypeptide(L)' 'MVTVSFPLHWGNDSSYKIRNYVSFNSEMIHSNNSSEDEDYWYSNATCSTDSGDKYPCQEIYFKKNTDLPLR' A
#
# COMPACT_ATOMS: atom_id res chain seq x y z
N MET A 1 1.01 12.17 38.02
CA MET A 1 1.64 11.51 36.85
C MET A 1 0.68 10.44 36.37
N VAL A 2 0.24 10.49 35.11
CA VAL A 2 -0.62 9.45 34.52
C VAL A 2 0.30 8.39 33.92
N THR A 3 0.31 7.20 34.49
CA THR A 3 1.03 6.05 33.93
C THR A 3 0.17 5.44 32.83
N VAL A 4 0.54 5.66 31.57
CA VAL A 4 -0.06 4.96 30.43
C VAL A 4 0.43 3.52 30.48
N SER A 5 -0.38 2.63 31.05
CA SER A 5 -0.11 1.19 31.07
C SER A 5 -0.77 0.57 29.85
N PHE A 6 0.02 -0.10 29.01
CA PHE A 6 -0.50 -0.88 27.90
C PHE A 6 -1.22 -2.14 28.41
N PRO A 7 -2.26 -2.62 27.72
CA PRO A 7 -2.93 -3.86 28.09
C PRO A 7 -1.96 -5.05 28.06
N LEU A 8 -1.92 -5.83 29.14
CA LEU A 8 -1.03 -6.99 29.31
C LEU A 8 -1.08 -8.02 28.17
N HIS A 9 -2.22 -8.14 27.47
CA HIS A 9 -2.38 -9.09 26.37
C HIS A 9 -1.61 -8.73 25.10
N TRP A 10 -1.06 -7.52 25.01
CA TRP A 10 -0.21 -7.10 23.89
C TRP A 10 1.28 -7.38 24.14
N GLY A 11 1.65 -7.72 25.39
CA GLY A 11 3.03 -7.88 25.83
C GLY A 11 3.46 -6.81 26.82
N ASN A 12 4.72 -6.86 27.23
CA ASN A 12 5.30 -5.96 28.24
C ASN A 12 6.08 -4.79 27.60
N ASP A 13 5.73 -4.42 26.37
CA ASP A 13 6.40 -3.37 25.61
C ASP A 13 5.88 -1.97 25.96
N SER A 14 6.73 -0.97 25.70
CA SER A 14 6.45 0.45 25.89
C SER A 14 5.91 1.16 24.64
N SER A 15 5.90 0.49 23.48
CA SER A 15 5.36 1.02 22.22
C SER A 15 5.02 -0.11 21.24
N TYR A 16 3.99 0.10 20.41
CA TYR A 16 3.60 -0.83 19.34
C TYR A 16 3.45 -0.08 18.03
N LYS A 17 3.86 -0.70 16.92
CA LYS A 17 3.61 -0.21 15.55
C LYS A 17 2.68 -1.20 14.84
N ILE A 18 1.42 -0.81 14.69
CA ILE A 18 0.47 -1.57 13.88
C ILE A 18 0.76 -1.26 12.41
N ARG A 19 0.93 -2.29 11.58
CA ARG A 19 1.11 -2.17 10.14
C ARG A 19 -0.01 -2.90 9.43
N ASN A 20 -0.51 -2.31 8.36
CA ASN A 20 -1.41 -2.98 7.42
C ASN A 20 -0.59 -3.49 6.25
N TYR A 21 -0.90 -4.69 5.79
CA TYR A 21 -0.29 -5.31 4.63
C TYR A 21 -1.37 -5.48 3.57
N VAL A 22 -1.10 -4.98 2.37
CA VAL A 22 -1.94 -5.25 1.19
C VAL A 22 -1.30 -6.40 0.44
N SER A 23 -2.08 -7.45 0.20
CA SER A 23 -1.66 -8.59 -0.61
C SER A 23 -2.20 -8.44 -2.02
N PHE A 24 -1.31 -8.49 -3.00
CA PHE A 24 -1.65 -8.51 -4.42
C PHE A 24 -1.50 -9.94 -4.96
N ASN A 25 -2.37 -10.34 -5.86
CA ASN A 25 -2.36 -11.69 -6.45
C ASN A 25 -1.32 -11.82 -7.56
N SER A 26 -0.84 -10.68 -8.05
CA SER A 26 0.12 -10.57 -9.15
C SER A 26 1.35 -9.82 -8.70
N GLU A 27 2.46 -10.05 -9.40
CA GLU A 27 3.68 -9.27 -9.20
C GLU A 27 3.42 -7.80 -9.55
N MET A 28 3.83 -6.92 -8.64
CA MET A 28 3.65 -5.47 -8.78
C MET A 28 4.94 -4.83 -9.28
N ILE A 29 4.84 -4.09 -10.38
CA ILE A 29 5.94 -3.38 -11.02
C ILE A 29 5.86 -1.91 -10.62
N HIS A 30 6.95 -1.37 -10.08
CA HIS A 30 7.06 0.07 -9.83
C HIS A 30 7.18 0.81 -11.16
N SER A 31 6.33 1.81 -11.35
CA SER A 31 6.35 2.61 -12.55
C SER A 31 7.54 3.56 -12.56
N ASN A 32 8.18 3.68 -13.72
CA ASN A 32 9.21 4.69 -13.96
C ASN A 32 8.61 6.04 -14.36
N ASN A 33 7.29 6.19 -14.31
CA ASN A 33 6.62 7.42 -14.70
C ASN A 33 7.05 8.58 -13.79
N SER A 34 7.39 9.72 -14.41
CA SER A 34 7.98 10.88 -13.74
C SER A 34 6.95 11.76 -13.03
N SER A 35 5.87 11.18 -12.50
CA SER A 35 4.90 11.96 -11.73
C SER A 35 5.63 12.67 -10.58
N GLU A 36 5.44 13.99 -10.50
CA GLU A 36 6.06 14.83 -9.47
C GLU A 36 5.41 14.57 -8.10
N ASP A 37 4.14 14.15 -8.11
CA ASP A 37 3.31 14.07 -6.90
C ASP A 37 3.09 12.63 -6.39
N GLU A 38 3.24 11.63 -7.27
CA GLU A 38 2.82 10.26 -6.96
C GLU A 38 3.87 9.23 -7.38
N ASP A 39 4.01 8.19 -6.55
CA ASP A 39 4.61 6.91 -6.95
C ASP A 39 3.48 5.92 -7.25
N TYR A 40 3.70 5.05 -8.23
CA TYR A 40 2.66 4.19 -8.77
C TYR A 40 3.21 2.79 -9.04
N TRP A 41 2.44 1.78 -8.63
CA TRP A 41 2.72 0.38 -8.90
C TRP A 41 1.52 -0.25 -9.61
N TYR A 42 1.82 -1.14 -10.54
CA TYR A 42 0.80 -1.86 -11.30
C TYR A 42 1.14 -3.33 -11.43
N SER A 43 0.11 -4.16 -11.52
CA SER A 43 0.29 -5.59 -11.72
C SER A 43 0.82 -5.90 -13.12
N ASN A 44 1.71 -6.89 -13.23
CA ASN A 44 2.11 -7.43 -14.52
C ASN A 44 0.94 -8.12 -15.29
N ALA A 45 -0.10 -8.53 -14.57
CA ALA A 45 -1.32 -9.08 -15.13
C ALA A 45 -2.22 -7.97 -15.71
N THR A 46 -2.84 -8.25 -16.85
CA THR A 46 -3.79 -7.33 -17.50
C THR A 46 -5.20 -7.91 -17.54
N CYS A 47 -6.18 -7.05 -17.32
CA CYS A 47 -7.60 -7.35 -17.30
C CYS A 47 -8.30 -6.50 -18.37
N SER A 48 -9.35 -7.05 -18.97
CA SER A 48 -10.17 -6.34 -19.95
C SER A 48 -11.39 -5.72 -19.30
N THR A 49 -11.71 -4.49 -19.67
CA THR A 49 -12.98 -3.85 -19.35
C THR A 49 -14.10 -4.39 -20.24
N ASP A 50 -15.36 -4.07 -19.91
CA ASP A 50 -16.50 -4.39 -20.75
C ASP A 50 -16.43 -3.72 -22.14
N SER A 51 -15.68 -2.62 -22.27
CA SER A 51 -15.38 -1.96 -23.54
C SER A 51 -14.28 -2.66 -24.35
N GLY A 52 -13.59 -3.66 -23.78
CA GLY A 52 -12.51 -4.39 -24.41
C GLY A 52 -11.12 -3.78 -24.22
N ASP A 53 -11.03 -2.63 -23.54
CA ASP A 53 -9.76 -1.98 -23.20
C ASP A 53 -8.99 -2.80 -22.18
N LYS A 54 -7.65 -2.84 -22.29
CA LYS A 54 -6.79 -3.61 -21.39
C LYS A 54 -6.06 -2.69 -20.41
N TYR A 55 -6.19 -3.00 -19.12
CA TYR A 55 -5.52 -2.29 -18.03
C TYR A 55 -4.84 -3.29 -17.09
N PRO A 56 -3.88 -2.86 -16.26
CA PRO A 56 -3.40 -3.68 -15.17
C PRO A 56 -4.58 -4.13 -14.28
N CYS A 57 -4.58 -5.40 -13.87
CA CYS A 57 -5.64 -5.93 -13.02
C CYS A 57 -5.64 -5.29 -11.61
N GLN A 58 -4.48 -4.86 -11.13
CA GLN A 58 -4.31 -4.21 -9.83
C GLN A 58 -3.36 -3.03 -9.96
N GLU A 59 -3.69 -1.95 -9.27
CA GLU A 59 -2.95 -0.69 -9.28
C GLU A 59 -2.98 -0.11 -7.87
N ILE A 60 -1.91 0.55 -7.46
CA ILE A 60 -1.85 1.28 -6.19
C ILE A 60 -0.99 2.52 -6.33
N TYR A 61 -1.44 3.60 -5.69
CA TYR A 61 -0.79 4.90 -5.75
C TYR A 61 -0.35 5.32 -4.36
N PHE A 62 0.84 5.89 -4.27
CA PHE A 62 1.40 6.44 -3.04
C PHE A 62 1.78 7.89 -3.26
N LYS A 63 1.74 8.68 -2.19
CA LYS A 63 2.32 10.01 -2.21
C LYS A 63 3.83 9.90 -2.43
N LYS A 64 4.39 10.72 -3.33
CA LYS A 64 5.79 10.66 -3.76
C LYS A 64 6.77 10.47 -2.60
N ASN A 65 7.64 9.48 -2.70
CA ASN A 65 8.69 9.13 -1.75
C ASN A 65 8.16 8.85 -0.33
N THR A 66 6.92 8.36 -0.20
CA THR A 66 6.34 7.98 1.08
C THR A 66 5.59 6.65 0.99
N ASP A 67 5.40 6.00 2.13
CA ASP A 67 4.57 4.80 2.24
C ASP A 67 3.08 5.14 2.45
N LEU A 68 2.65 6.37 2.15
CA LEU A 68 1.26 6.80 2.33
C LEU A 68 0.43 6.45 1.09
N PRO A 69 -0.51 5.49 1.18
CA PRO A 69 -1.38 5.16 0.06
C PRO A 69 -2.36 6.31 -0.21
N LEU A 70 -2.63 6.57 -1.48
CA LEU A 70 -3.56 7.60 -1.93
C LEU A 70 -4.87 6.99 -2.45
N ARG A 71 -4.77 5.91 -3.22
CA ARG A 71 -5.87 5.25 -3.93
C ARG A 71 -5.59 3.76 -4.03
#